data_AF-A0A7S2IH62-F1
#
_entry.id   AF-A0A7S2IH62-F1
#
_cell.length_a   1.000
_cell.length_b   1.000
_cell.length_c   1.000
_cell.angle_alpha   90.00
_cell.angle_beta   90.00
_cell.angle_gamma   90.00
#
_symmetry.space_group_name_H-M   'P 1'
#
loop_
_entity.id
_entity.type
_entity.pdbx_description
1 polymer ?
#
loop_
_entity_poly.entity_id
_entity_poly.type
_entity_poly.pdbx_seq_one_letter_code
_entity_poly.pdbx_strand_id
1 'polypeptide(L)'
;GLFLRGGDCDFSLLFEAPGAPEIALCPLTAQREVVARLASGLSYLSSEQHWISSVEAIMDSDGARVPTVLILGVQHVHISVCDRLAVWSSRLIASYLAVDDRVRELILFIKGWARRRSRCIASQ
;
A
#
# COMPACT_ATOMS: atom_id res chain seq x y z
N GLY A 1 -2.56 -12.09 5.98
CA GLY A 1 -3.50 -13.21 6.24
C GLY A 1 -4.91 -13.03 5.67
N LEU A 2 -5.24 -11.88 5.07
CA LEU A 2 -6.60 -11.55 4.59
C LEU A 2 -6.61 -11.23 3.08
N PHE A 3 -5.72 -11.88 2.34
CA PHE A 3 -5.53 -11.66 0.91
C PHE A 3 -6.69 -12.27 0.12
N LEU A 4 -7.21 -11.50 -0.84
CA LEU A 4 -8.12 -12.01 -1.86
C LEU A 4 -7.36 -12.02 -3.19
N ARG A 5 -7.57 -13.03 -4.02
CA ARG A 5 -6.91 -13.14 -5.32
C ARG A 5 -7.18 -11.88 -6.17
N GLY A 6 -6.11 -11.37 -6.78
CA GLY A 6 -6.12 -10.10 -7.51
C GLY A 6 -6.24 -8.87 -6.62
N GLY A 7 -5.79 -8.96 -5.37
CA GLY A 7 -5.60 -7.80 -4.51
C GLY A 7 -4.26 -7.12 -4.78
N ASP A 8 -4.23 -5.83 -4.51
CA ASP A 8 -3.03 -5.00 -4.62
C ASP A 8 -1.97 -5.45 -3.60
N CYS A 9 -0.71 -5.10 -3.88
CA CYS A 9 0.42 -5.37 -3.00
C CYS A 9 0.93 -4.06 -2.41
N ASP A 10 0.84 -3.92 -1.09
CA ASP A 10 1.22 -2.70 -0.39
C ASP A 10 2.57 -2.87 0.30
N PHE A 11 3.51 -1.97 0.01
CA PHE A 11 4.81 -1.85 0.67
C PHE A 11 4.93 -0.48 1.33
N SER A 12 5.70 -0.44 2.43
CA SER A 12 6.09 0.83 3.04
C SER A 12 7.60 0.89 3.24
N LEU A 13 8.23 1.96 2.74
CA LEU A 13 9.64 2.25 2.93
C LEU A 13 9.82 3.00 4.24
N LEU A 14 10.45 2.34 5.21
CA LEU A 14 10.74 2.93 6.52
C LEU A 14 12.22 3.33 6.59
N PHE A 15 12.47 4.58 6.98
CA PHE A 15 13.81 5.06 7.27
C PHE A 15 14.01 5.10 8.79
N GLU A 16 15.02 4.37 9.27
CA GLU A 16 15.38 4.33 10.68
C GLU A 16 16.78 4.91 10.84
N ALA A 17 16.85 6.11 11.40
CA ALA A 17 18.13 6.65 11.82
C ALA A 17 18.59 5.89 13.08
N PRO A 18 19.87 5.51 13.20
CA PRO A 18 20.38 4.83 14.38
C PRO A 18 20.07 5.64 15.65
N GLY A 19 19.35 5.03 16.60
CA GLY A 19 19.00 5.68 17.87
C GLY A 19 17.88 6.73 17.82
N ALA A 20 17.23 6.93 16.67
CA ALA A 20 16.05 7.79 16.60
C ALA A 20 14.86 7.15 17.31
N PRO A 21 13.98 7.94 17.93
CA PRO A 21 12.73 7.42 18.49
C PRO A 21 11.92 6.75 17.38
N GLU A 22 11.28 5.62 17.70
CA GLU A 22 10.53 4.76 16.76
C GLU A 22 9.37 5.48 16.03
N ILE A 23 9.02 6.69 16.50
CA ILE A 23 7.92 7.54 16.00
C ILE A 23 8.44 8.80 15.29
N ALA A 24 9.75 8.93 15.05
CA ALA A 24 10.29 10.08 14.33
C ALA A 24 9.56 10.27 12.98
N LEU A 25 8.78 11.34 12.87
CA LEU A 25 8.00 11.64 11.68
C LEU A 25 8.95 12.14 10.59
N CYS A 26 8.97 11.44 9.45
CA CYS A 26 9.67 11.92 8.27
C CYS A 26 8.90 13.13 7.72
N PRO A 27 9.54 14.29 7.49
CA PRO A 27 8.86 15.45 6.91
C PRO A 27 8.20 15.12 5.57
N LEU A 28 6.98 15.61 5.34
CA LEU A 28 6.22 15.32 4.11
C LEU A 28 6.98 15.72 2.83
N THR A 29 7.75 16.81 2.89
CA THR A 29 8.61 17.27 1.78
C THR A 29 9.65 16.22 1.40
N ALA A 30 10.31 15.61 2.40
CA ALA A 30 11.27 14.54 2.18
C ALA A 30 10.60 13.27 1.65
N GLN A 31 9.42 12.91 2.19
CA GLN A 31 8.65 11.77 1.66
C GLN A 31 8.31 11.94 0.18
N ARG A 32 7.82 13.12 -0.21
CA ARG A 32 7.50 13.44 -1.62
C ARG A 32 8.72 13.41 -2.52
N GLU A 33 9.86 13.91 -2.05
CA GLU A 33 11.11 13.84 -2.80
C GLU A 33 11.55 12.39 -3.03
N VAL A 34 11.46 11.53 -2.01
CA VAL A 34 11.74 10.10 -2.13
C VAL A 34 10.80 9.45 -3.13
N VAL A 35 9.49 9.71 -3.04
CA VAL A 35 8.48 9.20 -3.98
C VAL A 35 8.78 9.64 -5.42
N ALA A 36 9.11 10.91 -5.63
CA ALA A 36 9.47 11.45 -6.95
C ALA A 36 10.69 10.73 -7.56
N ARG A 37 11.75 10.57 -6.75
CA ARG A 37 12.98 9.88 -7.17
C ARG A 37 12.75 8.39 -7.42
N LEU A 38 11.97 7.73 -6.55
CA LEU A 38 11.63 6.32 -6.68
C LEU A 38 10.83 6.09 -7.97
N ALA A 39 9.79 6.89 -8.21
CA ALA A 39 8.99 6.81 -9.42
C ALA A 39 9.84 7.01 -10.68
N SER A 40 10.70 8.04 -10.71
CA SER A 40 11.59 8.29 -11.83
C SER A 40 12.56 7.12 -12.09
N GLY A 41 13.15 6.54 -11.03
CA GLY A 41 14.06 5.40 -11.16
C GLY A 41 13.34 4.13 -11.63
N LEU A 42 12.14 3.87 -11.11
CA LEU A 42 11.33 2.71 -11.51
C LEU A 42 10.82 2.84 -12.96
N SER A 43 10.43 4.05 -13.40
CA SER A 43 10.06 4.31 -14.80
C SER A 43 11.21 4.09 -15.78
N TYR A 44 12.46 4.32 -15.35
CA TYR A 44 13.62 3.99 -16.18
C TYR A 44 13.77 2.47 -16.33
N LEU A 45 13.66 1.73 -15.22
CA LEU A 45 13.79 0.27 -15.19
C LEU A 45 12.62 -0.45 -15.86
N SER A 46 11.42 0.16 -15.94
CA SER A 46 10.25 -0.48 -16.56
C SER A 46 10.44 -0.75 -18.05
N SER A 47 11.36 -0.04 -18.72
CA SER A 47 11.71 -0.33 -20.12
C SER A 47 12.36 -1.70 -20.31
N GLU A 48 12.93 -2.28 -19.24
CA GLU A 48 13.62 -3.57 -19.27
C GLU A 48 12.75 -4.71 -18.70
N GLN A 49 11.69 -4.40 -17.93
CA GLN A 49 10.91 -5.39 -17.20
C GLN A 49 9.47 -5.52 -17.71
N HIS A 50 9.17 -6.68 -18.29
CA HIS A 50 7.91 -6.93 -19.03
C HIS A 50 6.66 -7.00 -18.14
N TRP A 51 6.81 -7.07 -16.82
CA TRP A 51 5.69 -7.17 -15.87
C TRP A 51 5.18 -5.81 -15.38
N ILE A 52 5.91 -4.72 -15.68
CA ILE A 52 5.53 -3.34 -15.34
C ILE A 52 4.95 -2.67 -16.58
N SER A 53 3.71 -2.20 -16.51
CA SER A 53 3.08 -1.42 -17.58
C SER A 53 3.34 0.07 -17.43
N SER A 54 3.25 0.60 -16.22
CA SER A 54 3.53 2.01 -15.92
C SER A 54 3.85 2.23 -14.45
N VAL A 55 4.44 3.37 -14.15
CA VAL A 55 4.75 3.82 -12.79
C VAL A 55 4.23 5.24 -12.63
N GLU A 56 3.50 5.47 -11.54
CA GLU A 56 2.83 6.74 -11.24
C GLU A 56 3.23 7.21 -9.85
N ALA A 57 3.53 8.50 -9.72
CA ALA A 57 3.78 9.14 -8.43
C ALA A 57 2.51 9.86 -7.97
N ILE A 58 1.91 9.39 -6.89
CA ILE A 58 0.69 9.96 -6.31
C ILE A 58 1.11 10.91 -5.18
N MET A 59 1.01 12.22 -5.44
CA MET A 59 1.42 13.28 -4.51
C MET A 59 0.30 14.31 -4.34
N ASP A 60 -0.48 14.20 -3.26
CA ASP A 60 -1.50 15.14 -2.72
C ASP A 60 -2.59 15.75 -3.65
N SER A 61 -2.36 15.96 -4.95
CA SER A 61 -3.33 16.54 -5.89
C SER A 61 -4.57 15.67 -6.12
N ASP A 62 -4.51 14.41 -5.71
CA ASP A 62 -5.58 13.41 -5.86
C ASP A 62 -6.30 13.07 -4.53
N GLY A 63 -6.09 13.87 -3.48
CA GLY A 63 -6.70 13.64 -2.15
C GLY A 63 -6.01 12.57 -1.30
N ALA A 64 -4.87 12.03 -1.75
CA ALA A 64 -4.06 11.07 -1.00
C ALA A 64 -3.30 11.77 0.14
N ARG A 65 -3.45 11.28 1.37
CA ARG A 65 -2.76 11.81 2.57
C ARG A 65 -1.32 11.31 2.73
N VAL A 66 -0.96 10.26 1.98
CA VAL A 66 0.33 9.56 2.08
C VAL A 66 0.95 9.51 0.68
N PRO A 67 2.11 10.15 0.45
CA PRO A 67 2.82 10.06 -0.81
C PRO A 67 3.13 8.60 -1.15
N THR A 68 2.77 8.18 -2.35
CA THR A 68 2.82 6.78 -2.77
C THR A 68 3.29 6.67 -4.21
N VAL A 69 4.10 5.66 -4.51
CA VAL A 69 4.37 5.23 -5.88
C VAL A 69 3.47 4.06 -6.22
N LEU A 70 2.71 4.18 -7.30
CA LEU A 70 1.88 3.12 -7.85
C LEU A 70 2.59 2.51 -9.06
N ILE A 71 2.86 1.21 -9.00
CA ILE A 71 3.33 0.42 -10.13
C ILE A 71 2.13 -0.34 -10.68
N LEU A 72 1.77 -0.04 -11.93
CA LEU A 72 0.76 -0.78 -12.67
C LEU A 72 1.44 -1.89 -13.46
N GLY A 73 0.82 -3.06 -13.50
CA GLY A 73 1.37 -4.26 -14.10
C GLY A 73 0.42 -5.44 -13.94
N VAL A 74 0.96 -6.66 -14.00
CA VAL A 74 0.17 -7.89 -13.76
C VAL A 74 -0.47 -7.88 -12.37
N GLN A 75 0.21 -7.27 -11.39
CA GLN A 75 -0.31 -6.97 -10.08
C GLN A 75 0.00 -5.49 -9.76
N HIS A 76 -0.98 -4.78 -9.20
CA HIS A 76 -0.77 -3.41 -8.75
C HIS A 76 0.06 -3.42 -7.46
N VAL A 77 1.08 -2.57 -7.43
CA VAL A 77 1.96 -2.42 -6.27
C VAL A 77 1.93 -0.97 -5.81
N HIS A 78 1.58 -0.75 -4.55
CA HIS A 78 1.65 0.55 -3.90
C HIS A 78 2.87 0.59 -2.99
N ILE A 79 3.71 1.60 -3.14
CA ILE A 79 4.89 1.81 -2.30
C ILE A 79 4.74 3.16 -1.60
N SER A 80 4.36 3.14 -0.32
CA SER A 80 4.29 4.33 0.51
C SER A 80 5.62 4.61 1.19
N VAL A 81 5.85 5.86 1.58
CA VAL A 81 7.03 6.26 2.35
C VAL A 81 6.63 6.61 3.78
N CYS A 82 7.31 6.00 4.75
CA CYS A 82 7.14 6.26 6.18
C CYS A 82 5.71 6.06 6.73
N ASP A 83 4.91 5.16 6.14
CA ASP A 83 3.57 4.83 6.63
C ASP A 83 3.62 3.81 7.79
N ARG A 84 4.15 4.27 8.93
CA ARG A 84 4.24 3.46 10.15
C ARG A 84 2.86 3.03 10.65
N LEU A 85 1.82 3.83 10.42
CA LEU A 85 0.47 3.50 10.86
C LEU A 85 -0.09 2.30 10.09
N ALA A 86 0.13 2.21 8.78
CA ALA A 86 -0.24 1.03 8.00
C ALA A 86 0.50 -0.22 8.47
N VAL A 87 1.79 -0.10 8.81
CA VAL A 87 2.58 -1.22 9.34
C VAL A 87 2.04 -1.69 10.69
N TRP A 88 1.79 -0.77 11.62
CA TRP A 88 1.25 -1.12 12.95
C TRP A 88 -0.18 -1.64 12.88
N SER A 89 -1.04 -1.07 12.02
CA SER A 89 -2.40 -1.59 11.84
C SER A 89 -2.39 -3.00 11.23
N SER A 90 -1.47 -3.28 10.30
CA SER A 90 -1.27 -4.63 9.76
C SER A 90 -0.82 -5.62 10.83
N ARG A 91 0.10 -5.21 11.73
CA ARG A 91 0.52 -6.01 12.89
C ARG A 91 -0.62 -6.26 13.86
N LEU A 92 -1.41 -5.22 14.18
CA LEU A 92 -2.56 -5.32 15.06
C LEU A 92 -3.59 -6.33 14.52
N ILE A 93 -3.93 -6.22 13.23
CA ILE A 93 -4.83 -7.18 12.58
C ILE A 93 -4.24 -8.58 12.62
N ALA A 94 -2.95 -8.75 12.34
CA ALA A 94 -2.28 -10.05 12.43
C ALA A 94 -2.40 -10.66 13.84
N SER A 95 -2.26 -9.86 14.90
CA SER A 95 -2.45 -10.30 16.28
C SER A 95 -3.90 -10.77 16.53
N TYR A 96 -4.91 -10.02 16.07
CA TYR A 96 -6.31 -10.47 16.19
C TYR A 96 -6.58 -11.79 15.46
N LEU A 97 -5.97 -11.98 14.29
CA LEU A 97 -6.10 -13.23 13.52
C LEU A 97 -5.39 -14.42 14.18
N ALA A 98 -4.42 -14.17 15.05
CA ALA A 98 -3.73 -15.21 15.80
C ALA A 98 -4.51 -15.65 17.06
N VAL A 99 -5.44 -14.82 17.54
CA VAL A 99 -6.25 -15.12 18.74
C VAL A 99 -7.33 -16.15 18.42
N ASP A 100 -8.02 -16.03 17.28
CA ASP A 100 -9.15 -16.91 16.93
C ASP A 100 -9.35 -16.98 15.40
N ASP A 101 -9.38 -18.19 14.85
CA ASP A 101 -9.53 -18.43 13.42
C ASP A 101 -10.85 -17.89 12.86
N ARG A 102 -11.91 -17.82 13.67
CA ARG A 102 -13.22 -17.28 13.27
C ARG A 102 -13.16 -15.80 12.91
N VAL A 103 -12.21 -15.06 13.46
CA VAL A 103 -11.97 -13.64 13.10
C VAL A 103 -11.60 -13.54 11.62
N ARG A 104 -10.77 -14.47 11.12
CA ARG A 104 -10.39 -14.52 9.71
C ARG A 104 -11.59 -14.79 8.82
N GLU A 105 -12.39 -15.79 9.17
CA GLU A 105 -13.57 -16.19 8.40
C GLU A 105 -14.58 -15.03 8.31
N LEU A 106 -14.86 -14.38 9.45
CA LEU A 106 -15.77 -13.24 9.50
C LEU A 106 -15.27 -12.07 8.65
N ILE A 107 -13.98 -11.71 8.74
CA ILE A 107 -13.43 -10.62 7.92
C ILE A 107 -13.48 -10.97 6.43
N LEU A 108 -13.14 -12.21 6.05
CA LEU A 108 -13.21 -12.64 4.65
C LEU A 108 -14.65 -12.63 4.12
N PHE A 109 -15.62 -13.05 4.94
CA PHE A 109 -17.05 -12.97 4.62
C PHE A 109 -17.48 -11.51 4.36
N ILE A 110 -17.13 -10.59 5.27
CA ILE A 110 -17.44 -9.17 5.13
C ILE A 110 -16.77 -8.57 3.89
N LYS A 111 -15.47 -8.84 3.64
CA LYS A 111 -14.77 -8.38 2.43
C LYS A 111 -15.43 -8.90 1.16
N GLY A 112 -15.83 -10.18 1.15
CA GLY A 112 -16.52 -10.80 0.01
C GLY A 112 -17.93 -10.24 -0.24
N TRP A 113 -18.67 -9.92 0.82
CA TRP A 113 -19.97 -9.24 0.73
C TRP A 113 -19.82 -7.81 0.20
N ALA A 114 -18.89 -7.03 0.77
CA ALA A 114 -18.64 -5.65 0.36
C ALA A 114 -18.21 -5.54 -1.11
N ARG A 115 -17.27 -6.39 -1.56
CA ARG A 115 -16.80 -6.42 -2.95
C ARG A 115 -17.93 -6.69 -3.96
N ARG A 116 -18.87 -7.57 -3.61
CA ARG A 116 -20.04 -7.85 -4.46
C ARG A 116 -20.97 -6.66 -4.57
N ARG A 117 -21.22 -5.95 -3.46
CA ARG A 117 -22.08 -4.77 -3.44
C ARG A 117 -21.50 -3.61 -4.24
N SER A 118 -20.21 -3.33 -4.12
CA SER A 118 -19.55 -2.26 -4.87
C SER A 118 -19.62 -2.48 -6.39
N ARG A 119 -19.58 -3.74 -6.85
CA ARG A 119 -19.74 -4.06 -8.27
C ARG A 119 -21.14 -3.81 -8.81
N CYS A 120 -22.19 -4.04 -8.02
CA CYS A 120 -23.57 -3.76 -8.43
C CYS A 120 -23.87 -2.26 -8.55
N ILE A 121 -23.18 -1.43 -7.77
CA ILE A 121 -23.36 0.04 -7.81
C ILE A 121 -22.62 0.65 -9.00
N ALA A 122 -21.46 0.11 -9.38
CA ALA A 122 -20.67 0.61 -10.52
C ALA A 122 -21.23 0.20 -11.91
N SER A 123 -22.26 -0.64 -11.96
CA SER A 123 -22.93 -1.10 -13.19
C SER A 123 -24.27 -0.39 -13.46
N GLN A 124 -24.59 0.66 -12.71
CA GLN A 124 -25.75 1.55 -12.90
C GLN A 124 -25.26 2.93 -13.34
#